data_AF-A0A559LHA9-F1
#
_entry.id   AF-A0A559LHA9-F1
#
_cell.length_a   1.000
_cell.length_b   1.000
_cell.length_c   1.000
_cell.angle_alpha   90.00
_cell.angle_beta   90.00
_cell.angle_gamma   90.00
#
_symmetry.space_group_name_H-M   'P 1'
#
loop_
_entity.id
_entity.type
_entity.pdbx_description
1 polymer ?
#
loop_
_entity_poly.entity_id
_entity_poly.type
_entity_poly.pdbx_seq_one_letter_code
_entity_poly.pdbx_strand_id
1 'polypeptide(L)'
;MAEGEHCWDAISDDEKIRVWDETERKFSATLRSQKNAENRKIEMYFLHSSIRIWMELSSLAAHKSRLEECRSRLAKELAKVEAELARITNEYEEKANQLGRTQQDYRSSLQTRTENIHGIWFKMRRFFRQKRREDPDAPAMKACLSNSSPSDTPNPPTKRKSLHLTPTTPREDSSLNRCPLPDQIPPSYPTSVPAPLTAPGPQPTFGTHLNKKPKCMPPAQRNPAHD
;
A
#
# COMPACT_ATOMS: atom_id res chain seq x y z
N MET A 1 -6.38 75.86 60.52
CA MET A 1 -6.08 75.77 59.09
C MET A 1 -7.19 74.97 58.43
N ALA A 2 -8.21 75.67 57.93
CA ALA A 2 -9.35 75.13 57.20
C ALA A 2 -9.86 76.26 56.27
N GLU A 3 -9.13 76.53 55.19
CA GLU A 3 -9.46 77.58 54.20
C GLU A 3 -9.64 76.97 52.80
N GLY A 4 -10.10 75.72 52.72
CA GLY A 4 -10.28 75.02 51.44
C GLY A 4 -11.72 74.93 50.94
N GLU A 5 -12.72 75.06 51.81
CA GLU A 5 -14.09 74.63 51.50
C GLU A 5 -15.01 75.74 50.95
N HIS A 6 -14.64 77.03 51.07
CA HIS A 6 -15.47 78.16 50.61
C HIS A 6 -15.28 78.59 49.15
N CYS A 7 -14.34 77.97 48.42
CA CYS A 7 -14.01 78.37 47.04
C CYS A 7 -15.10 77.94 46.03
N TRP A 8 -15.81 76.85 46.30
CA TRP A 8 -16.83 76.34 45.38
C TRP A 8 -18.17 77.10 45.51
N ASP A 9 -18.49 77.58 46.71
CA ASP A 9 -19.70 78.36 46.94
C ASP A 9 -19.58 79.81 46.47
N ALA A 10 -18.37 80.28 46.17
CA ALA A 10 -18.08 81.62 45.65
C ALA A 10 -18.18 81.75 44.12
N ILE A 11 -18.32 80.65 43.38
CA ILE A 11 -18.37 80.60 41.91
C ILE A 11 -19.83 80.71 41.42
N SER A 12 -20.06 81.38 40.29
CA SER A 12 -21.39 81.53 39.70
C SER A 12 -21.92 80.19 39.16
N ASP A 13 -23.24 79.96 39.23
CA ASP A 13 -23.87 78.70 38.75
C ASP A 13 -23.54 78.40 37.28
N ASP A 14 -23.45 79.43 36.43
CA ASP A 14 -23.06 79.30 35.02
C ASP A 14 -21.62 78.77 34.85
N GLU A 15 -20.68 79.23 35.68
CA GLU A 15 -19.31 78.70 35.68
C GLU A 15 -19.28 77.28 36.23
N LYS A 16 -20.16 76.95 37.20
CA LYS A 16 -20.26 75.58 37.71
C LYS A 16 -20.68 74.60 36.63
N ILE A 17 -21.71 74.96 35.87
CA ILE A 17 -22.22 74.17 34.74
C ILE A 17 -21.11 74.00 33.69
N ARG A 18 -20.37 75.06 33.35
CA ARG A 18 -19.27 74.96 32.38
C ARG A 18 -18.15 74.01 32.82
N VAL A 19 -17.79 74.01 34.10
CA VAL A 19 -16.80 73.07 34.64
C VAL A 19 -17.29 71.64 34.55
N TRP A 20 -18.57 71.40 34.84
CA TRP A 20 -19.19 70.07 34.69
C TRP A 20 -19.26 69.62 33.24
N ASP A 21 -19.72 70.46 32.32
CA ASP A 21 -19.78 70.16 30.89
C ASP A 21 -18.41 69.81 30.32
N GLU A 22 -17.37 70.57 30.69
CA GLU A 22 -16.00 70.31 30.24
C GLU A 22 -15.44 69.02 30.87
N THR A 23 -15.76 68.74 32.13
CA THR A 23 -15.35 67.50 32.81
C THR A 23 -16.03 66.29 32.17
N GLU A 24 -17.33 66.35 31.91
CA GLU A 24 -18.09 65.32 31.22
C GLU A 24 -17.57 65.08 29.81
N ARG A 25 -17.26 66.16 29.08
CA ARG A 25 -16.68 66.08 27.74
C ARG A 25 -15.34 65.35 27.75
N LYS A 26 -14.43 65.72 28.66
CA LYS A 26 -13.11 65.08 28.80
C LYS A 26 -13.21 63.62 29.24
N PHE A 27 -14.09 63.34 30.20
CA PHE A 27 -14.36 61.98 30.67
C PHE A 27 -14.87 61.10 29.51
N SER A 28 -15.89 61.57 28.80
CA SER A 28 -16.50 60.87 27.68
C SER A 28 -15.53 60.66 26.51
N ALA A 29 -14.69 61.66 26.21
CA ALA A 29 -13.68 61.56 25.16
C ALA A 29 -12.62 60.51 25.50
N THR A 30 -12.12 60.52 26.74
CA THR A 30 -11.14 59.54 27.23
C THR A 30 -11.72 58.12 27.20
N LEU A 31 -12.94 57.94 27.71
CA LEU A 31 -13.62 56.66 27.72
C LEU A 31 -13.81 56.10 26.30
N ARG A 32 -14.29 56.92 25.35
CA ARG A 32 -14.42 56.53 23.95
C ARG A 32 -13.07 56.15 23.34
N SER A 33 -12.03 56.95 23.58
CA SER A 33 -10.69 56.66 23.06
C SER A 33 -10.15 55.32 23.58
N GLN A 34 -10.31 55.07 24.87
CA GLN A 34 -9.92 53.81 25.50
C GLN A 34 -10.69 52.63 24.90
N LYS A 35 -12.02 52.69 24.82
CA LYS A 35 -12.84 51.62 24.25
C LYS A 35 -12.50 51.38 22.77
N ASN A 36 -12.22 52.43 22.01
CA ASN A 36 -11.78 52.32 20.62
C ASN A 36 -10.40 51.66 20.50
N ALA A 37 -9.47 51.92 21.42
CA ALA A 37 -8.18 51.26 21.45
C ALA A 37 -8.31 49.76 21.79
N GLU A 38 -9.14 49.41 22.78
CA GLU A 38 -9.42 48.02 23.14
C GLU A 38 -10.13 47.26 22.02
N ASN A 39 -11.16 47.86 21.41
CA ASN A 39 -11.86 47.28 20.26
C ASN A 39 -10.91 47.02 19.10
N ARG A 40 -10.03 47.97 18.75
CA ARG A 40 -9.04 47.78 17.68
C ARG A 40 -8.10 46.62 17.96
N LYS A 41 -7.70 46.42 19.21
CA LYS A 41 -6.88 45.26 19.59
C LYS A 41 -7.65 43.96 19.38
N ILE A 42 -8.88 43.88 19.88
CA ILE A 42 -9.74 42.68 19.74
C ILE A 42 -9.95 42.35 18.26
N GLU A 43 -10.26 43.36 17.45
CA GLU A 43 -10.48 43.20 16.01
C GLU A 43 -9.22 42.74 15.29
N MET A 44 -8.06 43.32 15.60
CA MET A 44 -6.78 42.86 15.07
C MET A 44 -6.47 41.40 15.42
N TYR A 45 -6.68 40.99 16.67
CA TYR A 45 -6.48 39.59 17.06
C TYR A 45 -7.43 38.65 16.33
N PHE A 46 -8.70 39.03 16.19
CA PHE A 46 -9.69 38.24 15.46
C PHE A 46 -9.30 38.09 13.98
N LEU A 47 -8.93 39.19 13.32
CA LEU A 47 -8.54 39.18 11.91
C LEU A 47 -7.28 38.35 11.67
N HIS A 48 -6.23 38.54 12.47
CA HIS A 48 -5.01 37.73 12.37
C HIS A 48 -5.28 36.24 12.59
N SER A 49 -6.07 35.90 13.62
CA SER A 49 -6.43 34.50 13.86
C SER A 49 -7.25 33.92 12.71
N SER A 50 -8.19 34.69 12.18
CA SER A 50 -9.03 34.27 11.06
C SER A 50 -8.19 34.00 9.81
N ILE A 51 -7.33 34.94 9.42
CA ILE A 51 -6.46 34.81 8.25
C ILE A 51 -5.55 33.58 8.39
N ARG A 52 -4.95 33.35 9.57
CA ARG A 52 -4.13 32.17 9.83
C ARG A 52 -4.92 30.87 9.61
N ILE A 53 -6.12 30.78 10.18
CA ILE A 53 -6.98 29.60 10.03
C ILE A 53 -7.37 29.39 8.56
N TRP A 54 -7.68 30.46 7.83
CA TRP A 54 -7.97 30.38 6.39
C TRP A 54 -6.78 29.86 5.58
N MET A 55 -5.56 30.30 5.90
CA MET A 55 -4.34 29.78 5.28
C MET A 55 -4.14 28.30 5.58
N GLU A 56 -4.31 27.88 6.84
CA GLU A 56 -4.24 26.47 7.23
C GLU A 56 -5.28 25.62 6.49
N LEU A 57 -6.52 26.10 6.39
CA LEU A 57 -7.61 25.42 5.70
C LEU A 57 -7.31 25.22 4.21
N SER A 58 -6.80 26.25 3.53
CA SER A 58 -6.44 26.15 2.11
C SER A 58 -5.25 25.21 1.87
N SER A 59 -4.26 25.22 2.76
CA SER A 59 -3.13 24.28 2.73
C SER A 59 -3.60 22.83 2.91
N LEU A 60 -4.48 22.58 3.88
CA LEU A 60 -5.06 21.25 4.12
C LEU A 60 -5.91 20.79 2.93
N ALA A 61 -6.70 21.68 2.33
CA ALA A 61 -7.48 21.37 1.13
C ALA A 61 -6.57 20.96 -0.04
N ALA A 62 -5.47 21.68 -0.27
CA ALA A 62 -4.49 21.35 -1.29
C ALA A 62 -3.80 20.00 -1.01
N HIS A 63 -3.42 19.74 0.24
CA HIS A 63 -2.82 18.45 0.62
C HIS A 63 -3.79 17.28 0.45
N LYS A 64 -5.05 17.45 0.84
CA LYS A 64 -6.11 16.47 0.61
C LYS A 64 -6.27 16.15 -0.88
N SER A 65 -6.29 17.17 -1.74
CA SER A 65 -6.37 16.96 -3.20
C SER A 65 -5.20 16.12 -3.72
N ARG A 66 -3.97 16.41 -3.27
CA ARG A 66 -2.79 15.63 -3.66
C ARG A 66 -2.87 14.18 -3.19
N LEU A 67 -3.38 13.92 -1.98
CA LEU A 67 -3.56 12.57 -1.47
C LEU A 67 -4.59 11.78 -2.28
N GLU A 68 -5.69 12.40 -2.68
CA GLU A 68 -6.70 11.74 -3.54
C GLU A 68 -6.18 11.45 -4.95
N GLU A 69 -5.34 12.33 -5.50
CA GLU A 69 -4.64 12.06 -6.76
C GLU A 69 -3.68 10.87 -6.62
N CYS A 70 -2.85 10.86 -5.57
CA CYS A 70 -1.97 9.74 -5.25
C CYS A 70 -2.73 8.43 -5.07
N ARG A 71 -3.87 8.47 -4.34
CA ARG A 71 -4.76 7.31 -4.16
C ARG A 71 -5.27 6.80 -5.50
N SER A 72 -5.72 7.70 -6.38
CA SER A 72 -6.23 7.35 -7.70
C SER A 72 -5.15 6.74 -8.59
N ARG A 73 -3.91 7.25 -8.52
CA ARG A 73 -2.77 6.67 -9.25
C ARG A 73 -2.42 5.28 -8.76
N LEU A 74 -2.35 5.07 -7.45
CA LEU A 74 -2.09 3.76 -6.86
C LEU A 74 -3.18 2.73 -7.20
N ALA A 75 -4.46 3.15 -7.21
CA ALA A 75 -5.56 2.27 -7.61
C ALA A 75 -5.43 1.78 -9.06
N LYS A 76 -4.95 2.63 -9.97
CA LYS A 76 -4.70 2.24 -11.37
C LYS A 76 -3.55 1.24 -11.49
N GLU A 77 -2.47 1.43 -10.73
CA GLU A 77 -1.35 0.48 -10.74
C GLU A 77 -1.74 -0.87 -10.13
N LEU A 78 -2.52 -0.88 -9.05
CA LEU A 78 -3.07 -2.11 -8.49
C LEU A 78 -3.94 -2.86 -9.52
N ALA A 79 -4.83 -2.16 -10.23
CA ALA A 79 -5.66 -2.76 -11.26
C ALA A 79 -4.84 -3.38 -12.41
N LYS A 80 -3.71 -2.76 -12.79
CA LYS A 80 -2.80 -3.33 -13.79
C LYS A 80 -2.15 -4.62 -13.29
N VAL A 81 -1.65 -4.62 -12.06
CA VAL A 81 -1.03 -5.81 -11.44
C VAL A 81 -2.05 -6.95 -11.33
N GLU A 82 -3.27 -6.65 -10.90
CA GLU A 82 -4.37 -7.63 -10.84
C GLU A 82 -4.69 -8.22 -12.21
N ALA A 83 -4.73 -7.39 -13.26
CA ALA A 83 -4.95 -7.85 -14.63
C ALA A 83 -3.82 -8.75 -15.15
N GLU A 84 -2.55 -8.41 -14.85
CA GLU A 84 -1.41 -9.24 -15.22
C GLU A 84 -1.39 -10.57 -14.47
N LEU A 85 -1.75 -10.57 -13.18
CA LEU A 85 -1.91 -11.80 -12.40
C LEU A 85 -2.96 -12.71 -13.03
N ALA A 86 -4.15 -12.17 -13.35
CA ALA A 86 -5.20 -12.92 -14.01
C ALA A 86 -4.74 -13.50 -15.36
N ARG A 87 -4.00 -12.72 -16.16
CA ARG A 87 -3.42 -13.19 -17.43
C ARG A 87 -2.48 -14.38 -17.22
N ILE A 88 -1.53 -14.25 -16.28
CA ILE A 88 -0.53 -15.29 -16.01
C ILE A 88 -1.20 -16.54 -15.44
N THR A 89 -2.19 -16.41 -14.56
CA THR A 89 -2.94 -17.54 -14.02
C THR A 89 -3.64 -18.32 -15.14
N ASN A 90 -4.30 -17.62 -16.07
CA ASN A 90 -4.95 -18.25 -17.21
C ASN A 90 -3.94 -18.96 -18.13
N GLU A 91 -2.80 -18.32 -18.43
CA GLU A 91 -1.75 -18.93 -19.25
C GLU A 91 -1.16 -20.17 -18.57
N TYR A 92 -0.93 -20.11 -17.25
CA TYR A 92 -0.47 -21.25 -16.46
C TYR A 92 -1.46 -22.41 -16.53
N GLU A 93 -2.76 -22.15 -16.34
CA GLU A 93 -3.80 -23.16 -16.43
C GLU A 93 -3.88 -23.77 -17.84
N GLU A 94 -3.79 -22.96 -18.89
CA GLU A 94 -3.76 -23.44 -20.27
C GLU A 94 -2.56 -24.38 -20.51
N LYS A 95 -1.37 -24.01 -20.03
CA LYS A 95 -0.17 -24.85 -20.14
C LYS A 95 -0.27 -26.13 -19.32
N ALA A 96 -0.83 -26.07 -18.12
CA ALA A 96 -1.09 -27.25 -17.30
C ALA A 96 -2.04 -28.22 -18.02
N ASN A 97 -3.12 -27.70 -18.62
CA ASN A 97 -4.07 -28.47 -19.41
C ASN A 97 -3.44 -29.04 -20.69
N GLN A 98 -2.59 -28.27 -21.37
CA GLN A 98 -1.84 -28.74 -22.53
C GLN A 98 -0.91 -29.91 -22.17
N LEU A 99 -0.15 -29.78 -21.08
CA LEU A 99 0.73 -30.82 -20.59
C LEU A 99 -0.05 -32.09 -20.22
N GLY A 100 -1.18 -31.94 -19.52
CA GLY A 100 -2.05 -33.05 -19.14
C GLY A 100 -2.54 -33.84 -20.36
N ARG A 101 -2.97 -33.15 -21.42
CA ARG A 101 -3.36 -33.79 -22.69
C ARG A 101 -2.20 -34.55 -23.32
N THR A 102 -1.04 -33.93 -23.46
CA THR A 102 0.14 -34.60 -24.05
C THR A 102 0.58 -35.83 -23.25
N GLN A 103 0.55 -35.76 -21.91
CA GLN A 103 0.86 -36.90 -21.07
C GLN A 103 -0.15 -38.05 -21.25
N GLN A 104 -1.43 -37.71 -21.35
CA GLN A 104 -2.49 -38.69 -21.59
C GLN A 104 -2.37 -39.35 -22.97
N ASP A 105 -2.09 -38.57 -24.00
CA ASP A 105 -1.86 -39.07 -25.37
C ASP A 105 -0.66 -40.02 -25.41
N TYR A 106 0.42 -39.66 -24.71
CA TYR A 106 1.61 -40.50 -24.61
C TYR A 106 1.30 -41.86 -23.94
N ARG A 107 0.58 -41.85 -22.81
CA ARG A 107 0.15 -43.08 -22.12
C ARG A 107 -0.73 -43.95 -23.02
N SER A 108 -1.69 -43.33 -23.69
CA SER A 108 -2.59 -44.03 -24.62
C SER A 108 -1.81 -44.65 -25.78
N SER A 109 -0.83 -43.94 -26.34
CA SER A 109 0.05 -44.45 -27.39
C SER A 109 0.90 -45.65 -26.94
N LEU A 110 1.43 -45.62 -25.72
CA LEU A 110 2.15 -46.76 -25.13
C LEU A 110 1.25 -47.99 -24.97
N GLN A 111 0.00 -47.80 -24.56
CA GLN A 111 -0.98 -48.87 -24.45
C GLN A 111 -1.27 -49.50 -25.81
N THR A 112 -1.61 -48.69 -26.81
CA THR A 112 -1.85 -49.15 -28.19
C THR A 112 -0.65 -49.89 -28.75
N ARG A 113 0.57 -49.42 -28.50
CA ARG A 113 1.80 -50.10 -28.92
C ARG A 113 1.92 -51.48 -28.27
N THR A 114 1.63 -51.57 -26.98
CA THR A 114 1.68 -52.83 -26.22
C THR A 114 0.64 -53.83 -26.76
N GLU A 115 -0.59 -53.38 -26.98
CA GLU A 115 -1.67 -54.17 -27.56
C GLU A 115 -1.32 -54.66 -28.97
N ASN A 116 -0.73 -53.81 -29.80
CA ASN A 116 -0.28 -54.19 -31.14
C ASN A 116 0.84 -55.23 -31.09
N ILE A 117 1.86 -55.04 -30.24
CA ILE A 117 2.94 -56.02 -30.05
C ILE A 117 2.37 -57.36 -29.58
N HIS A 118 1.47 -57.35 -28.59
CA HIS A 118 0.78 -58.55 -28.14
C HIS A 118 0.01 -59.21 -29.28
N GLY A 119 -0.74 -58.45 -30.07
CA GLY A 119 -1.47 -58.95 -31.24
C GLY A 119 -0.57 -59.62 -32.27
N ILE A 120 0.57 -59.00 -32.61
CA ILE A 120 1.58 -59.59 -33.51
C ILE A 120 2.14 -60.87 -32.90
N TRP A 121 2.53 -60.85 -31.62
CA TRP A 121 3.06 -62.02 -30.93
C TRP A 121 2.06 -63.17 -30.92
N PHE A 122 0.78 -62.93 -30.63
CA PHE A 122 -0.28 -63.94 -30.70
C PHE A 122 -0.44 -64.52 -32.11
N LYS A 123 -0.48 -63.66 -33.15
CA LYS A 123 -0.56 -64.09 -34.55
C LYS A 123 0.63 -64.96 -34.95
N MET A 124 1.84 -64.52 -34.64
CA MET A 124 3.06 -65.27 -34.92
C MET A 124 3.09 -66.60 -34.17
N ARG A 125 2.72 -66.59 -32.88
CA ARG A 125 2.63 -67.81 -32.06
C ARG A 125 1.66 -68.82 -32.66
N ARG A 126 0.45 -68.39 -33.06
CA ARG A 126 -0.54 -69.24 -33.73
C ARG A 126 0.02 -69.81 -35.04
N PHE A 127 0.62 -68.96 -35.87
CA PHE A 127 1.23 -69.35 -37.14
C PHE A 127 2.31 -70.44 -36.95
N PHE A 128 3.25 -70.23 -36.02
CA PHE A 128 4.34 -71.18 -35.77
C PHE A 128 3.88 -72.51 -35.15
N ARG A 129 2.83 -72.52 -34.32
CA ARG A 129 2.22 -73.79 -33.84
C ARG A 129 1.60 -74.57 -34.99
N GLN A 130 0.83 -73.87 -35.82
CA GLN A 130 0.18 -74.49 -36.97
C GLN A 130 1.21 -75.11 -37.94
N LYS A 131 2.35 -74.44 -38.16
CA LYS A 131 3.45 -75.01 -38.96
C LYS A 131 4.10 -76.26 -38.35
N ARG A 132 4.05 -76.43 -37.02
CA ARG A 132 4.52 -77.62 -36.31
C ARG A 132 3.47 -78.74 -36.18
N ARG A 133 2.25 -78.54 -36.71
CA ARG A 133 1.08 -79.41 -36.49
C ARG A 133 0.70 -79.54 -35.00
N GLU A 134 1.09 -78.57 -34.19
CA GLU A 134 0.60 -78.40 -32.82
C GLU A 134 -0.78 -77.72 -32.87
N ASP A 135 -1.63 -78.00 -31.87
CA ASP A 135 -2.94 -77.32 -31.75
C ASP A 135 -2.73 -75.78 -31.64
N PRO A 136 -3.27 -74.99 -32.59
CA PRO A 136 -3.08 -73.54 -32.62
C PRO A 136 -3.74 -72.80 -31.46
N ASP A 137 -4.80 -73.37 -30.88
CA ASP A 137 -5.60 -72.75 -29.81
C ASP A 137 -5.33 -73.38 -28.44
N ALA A 138 -4.34 -74.29 -28.35
CA ALA A 138 -3.89 -74.83 -27.08
C ALA A 138 -3.44 -73.69 -26.13
N PRO A 139 -3.96 -73.66 -24.88
CA PRO A 139 -3.55 -72.66 -23.90
C PRO A 139 -2.04 -72.74 -23.71
N ALA A 140 -1.42 -71.58 -23.47
CA ALA A 140 -0.02 -71.52 -23.09
C ALA A 140 0.15 -72.29 -21.77
N MET A 141 0.40 -73.59 -21.83
CA MET A 141 0.76 -74.38 -20.67
C MET A 141 1.95 -73.69 -20.04
N LYS A 142 1.82 -73.37 -18.74
CA LYS A 142 2.87 -72.83 -17.89
C LYS A 142 4.00 -73.85 -17.80
N ALA A 143 4.86 -73.88 -18.79
CA ALA A 143 6.11 -74.63 -18.84
C ALA A 143 7.17 -73.61 -19.30
N CYS A 144 8.19 -73.22 -18.55
CA CYS A 144 8.74 -73.72 -17.29
C CYS A 144 9.23 -72.50 -16.50
N LEU A 145 8.83 -72.38 -15.23
CA LEU A 145 9.56 -71.57 -14.23
C LEU A 145 10.66 -72.43 -13.58
N SER A 146 11.34 -73.24 -14.37
CA SER A 146 12.48 -74.01 -13.92
C SER A 146 13.48 -74.10 -15.05
N ASN A 147 14.64 -73.52 -14.78
CA ASN A 147 15.95 -73.76 -15.39
C ASN A 147 16.51 -72.57 -16.19
N SER A 148 17.69 -72.14 -15.73
CA SER A 148 18.68 -71.23 -16.31
C SER A 148 18.44 -69.72 -16.21
N SER A 149 18.91 -69.14 -15.10
CA SER A 149 19.77 -67.96 -15.23
C SER A 149 21.05 -68.37 -15.96
N PRO A 150 21.44 -67.60 -16.99
CA PRO A 150 22.82 -67.16 -17.09
C PRO A 150 22.83 -65.63 -17.01
N SER A 151 23.57 -65.14 -16.02
CA SER A 151 24.15 -63.81 -16.03
C SER A 151 24.99 -63.65 -17.31
N ASP A 152 24.49 -62.96 -18.33
CA ASP A 152 25.30 -62.44 -19.44
C ASP A 152 24.53 -61.34 -20.20
N THR A 153 24.49 -60.16 -19.62
CA THR A 153 24.34 -58.93 -20.42
C THR A 153 25.73 -58.54 -20.93
N PRO A 154 26.00 -58.52 -22.25
CA PRO A 154 27.19 -57.84 -22.74
C PRO A 154 27.03 -56.35 -22.42
N ASN A 155 28.04 -55.78 -21.77
CA ASN A 155 28.11 -54.35 -21.47
C ASN A 155 27.78 -53.53 -22.73
N PRO A 156 27.00 -52.44 -22.63
CA PRO A 156 26.86 -51.52 -23.75
C PRO A 156 28.24 -50.98 -24.13
N PRO A 157 28.59 -50.86 -25.43
CA PRO A 157 29.88 -50.31 -25.83
C PRO A 157 30.00 -48.88 -25.32
N THR A 158 30.88 -48.69 -24.33
CA THR A 158 31.39 -47.39 -23.92
C THR A 158 32.07 -46.73 -25.11
N LYS A 159 31.33 -45.90 -25.85
CA LYS A 159 31.91 -44.94 -26.78
C LYS A 159 32.66 -43.89 -25.97
N ARG A 160 33.93 -44.17 -25.72
CA ARG A 160 34.95 -43.13 -25.51
C ARG A 160 35.08 -42.36 -26.81
N LYS A 161 34.49 -41.16 -26.87
CA LYS A 161 35.06 -39.97 -27.51
C LYS A 161 34.59 -38.76 -26.72
N SER A 162 35.29 -38.54 -25.60
CA SER A 162 35.44 -37.22 -25.02
C SER A 162 36.06 -36.34 -26.12
N LEU A 163 35.24 -35.50 -26.74
CA LEU A 163 35.75 -34.34 -27.45
C LEU A 163 35.96 -33.27 -26.39
N HIS A 164 37.23 -33.11 -26.03
CA HIS A 164 37.74 -31.80 -25.63
C HIS A 164 37.25 -30.78 -26.66
N LEU A 165 36.30 -29.94 -26.24
CA LEU A 165 36.28 -28.56 -26.66
C LEU A 165 36.57 -27.76 -25.41
N THR A 166 37.85 -27.50 -25.19
CA THR A 166 38.32 -26.32 -24.47
C THR A 166 37.80 -25.09 -25.19
N PRO A 167 36.98 -24.24 -24.57
CA PRO A 167 36.93 -22.84 -24.95
C PRO A 167 38.20 -22.21 -24.36
N THR A 168 39.19 -22.04 -25.23
CA THR A 168 40.31 -21.15 -25.00
C THR A 168 39.74 -19.76 -24.73
N THR A 169 40.02 -19.20 -23.56
CA THR A 169 39.82 -17.78 -23.26
C THR A 169 40.60 -16.91 -24.24
N PRO A 170 39.96 -15.91 -24.86
CA PRO A 170 40.58 -14.61 -25.07
C PRO A 170 39.95 -13.67 -24.04
N ARG A 171 40.77 -13.30 -23.07
CA ARG A 171 40.69 -12.03 -22.34
C ARG A 171 40.44 -10.91 -23.36
N GLU A 172 39.26 -10.31 -23.36
CA GLU A 172 39.04 -8.87 -23.51
C GLU A 172 37.73 -8.49 -22.79
N ASP A 173 37.79 -7.33 -22.16
CA ASP A 173 36.86 -6.76 -21.20
C ASP A 173 35.46 -6.54 -21.78
N SER A 174 34.42 -6.86 -21.02
CA SER A 174 33.19 -6.04 -20.97
C SER A 174 32.32 -6.42 -19.78
N SER A 175 32.25 -5.47 -18.87
CA SER A 175 31.61 -5.47 -17.57
C SER A 175 30.12 -5.84 -17.59
N LEU A 176 29.77 -6.68 -16.61
CA LEU A 176 28.55 -6.62 -15.81
C LEU A 176 27.80 -5.28 -15.89
N ASN A 177 26.55 -5.38 -16.35
CA ASN A 177 25.39 -4.84 -15.64
C ASN A 177 25.63 -3.55 -14.84
N ARG A 178 25.51 -2.40 -15.51
CA ARG A 178 25.00 -1.18 -14.89
C ARG A 178 24.02 -0.50 -15.86
N CYS A 179 22.73 -0.58 -15.53
CA CYS A 179 21.80 0.44 -15.99
C CYS A 179 22.20 1.76 -15.32
N PRO A 180 22.47 2.84 -16.06
CA PRO A 180 22.65 4.17 -15.50
C PRO A 180 21.27 4.78 -15.23
N LEU A 181 21.01 5.12 -13.98
CA LEU A 181 19.94 6.04 -13.60
C LEU A 181 20.42 7.46 -13.98
N PRO A 182 19.63 8.30 -14.69
CA PRO A 182 20.01 9.68 -14.92
C PRO A 182 19.68 10.56 -13.70
N ASP A 183 20.64 11.42 -13.39
CA ASP A 183 20.58 12.67 -12.63
C ASP A 183 20.27 12.62 -11.12
N GLN A 184 21.36 12.60 -10.33
CA GLN A 184 21.40 13.36 -9.07
C GLN A 184 22.70 14.15 -8.95
N ILE A 185 22.51 15.47 -8.79
CA ILE A 185 23.47 16.50 -8.40
C ILE A 185 24.05 16.18 -7.01
N PRO A 186 25.34 16.43 -6.72
CA PRO A 186 25.94 15.99 -5.45
C PRO A 186 25.63 16.95 -4.29
N PRO A 187 25.32 16.46 -3.09
CA PRO A 187 25.46 17.24 -1.87
C PRO A 187 26.72 16.82 -1.10
N SER A 188 27.51 17.83 -0.75
CA SER A 188 28.67 17.78 0.14
C SER A 188 28.30 17.22 1.54
N TYR A 189 29.14 16.33 2.05
CA TYR A 189 29.24 15.97 3.48
C TYR A 189 29.79 17.17 4.29
N PRO A 190 29.53 17.30 5.63
CA PRO A 190 30.03 16.33 6.61
C PRO A 190 29.15 15.97 7.83
N THR A 191 29.32 14.70 8.23
CA THR A 191 29.63 14.20 9.58
C THR A 191 28.64 14.43 10.74
N SER A 192 27.97 13.34 11.16
CA SER A 192 27.92 12.93 12.56
C SER A 192 27.74 11.43 12.73
N VAL A 193 28.51 10.87 13.67
CA VAL A 193 28.68 9.46 14.04
C VAL A 193 27.48 8.92 14.83
N PRO A 194 27.12 7.62 14.76
CA PRO A 194 26.05 7.03 15.58
C PRO A 194 26.58 6.29 16.83
N ALA A 195 25.79 6.29 17.90
CA ALA A 195 25.93 5.39 19.06
C ALA A 195 24.53 4.93 19.56
N PRO A 196 24.42 3.77 20.26
CA PRO A 196 23.38 2.78 19.97
C PRO A 196 22.23 2.65 20.99
N LEU A 197 21.10 2.13 20.48
CA LEU A 197 20.07 1.25 21.08
C LEU A 197 19.83 1.33 22.60
N THR A 198 18.62 1.73 22.99
CA THR A 198 17.99 1.30 24.25
C THR A 198 16.48 1.05 24.03
N ALA A 199 15.99 0.02 24.73
CA ALA A 199 14.76 -0.77 24.63
C ALA A 199 13.39 -0.02 24.62
N PRO A 200 12.28 -0.71 24.26
CA PRO A 200 10.97 -0.09 24.04
C PRO A 200 10.21 0.17 25.35
N GLY A 201 9.71 1.40 25.52
CA GLY A 201 8.82 1.81 26.61
C GLY A 201 7.33 1.71 26.23
N PRO A 202 6.43 1.50 27.22
CA PRO A 202 5.06 1.03 26.99
C PRO A 202 4.10 2.11 26.47
N GLN A 203 3.11 1.65 25.69
CA GLN A 203 2.05 2.47 25.09
C GLN A 203 1.12 3.13 26.14
N PRO A 204 0.58 4.33 25.87
CA PRO A 204 -0.52 4.87 26.63
C PRO A 204 -1.86 4.28 26.15
N THR A 205 -2.59 3.77 27.13
CA THR A 205 -3.93 3.21 27.08
C THR A 205 -4.97 4.26 26.66
N PHE A 206 -5.85 3.89 25.74
CA PHE A 206 -7.03 4.67 25.36
C PHE A 206 -7.97 4.86 26.57
N GLY A 207 -8.36 6.11 26.82
CA GLY A 207 -9.39 6.48 27.80
C GLY A 207 -10.47 7.34 27.16
N THR A 208 -11.61 6.73 26.88
CA THR A 208 -12.89 7.35 26.51
C THR A 208 -13.37 8.27 27.64
N HIS A 209 -13.54 9.59 27.38
CA HIS A 209 -14.18 10.47 28.36
C HIS A 209 -14.98 11.63 27.74
N LEU A 210 -16.30 11.46 27.81
CA LEU A 210 -17.41 12.41 27.92
C LEU A 210 -17.58 13.53 26.87
N ASN A 211 -18.54 13.26 25.97
CA ASN A 211 -19.31 14.22 25.21
C ASN A 211 -20.26 14.98 26.17
N LYS A 212 -19.97 16.25 26.50
CA LYS A 212 -20.93 17.15 27.18
C LYS A 212 -21.45 18.17 26.18
N LYS A 213 -22.68 17.93 25.71
CA LYS A 213 -23.48 18.85 24.90
C LYS A 213 -23.87 20.08 25.75
N PRO A 214 -23.58 21.32 25.33
CA PRO A 214 -24.14 22.48 26.01
C PRO A 214 -25.67 22.53 25.79
N LYS A 215 -26.40 22.67 26.89
CA LYS A 215 -27.87 22.74 26.91
C LYS A 215 -28.30 24.15 26.50
N CYS A 216 -28.80 24.29 25.28
CA CYS A 216 -29.45 25.52 24.80
C CYS A 216 -30.70 25.78 25.66
N MET A 217 -30.79 26.93 26.31
CA MET A 217 -32.01 27.42 26.96
C MET A 217 -32.80 28.29 25.95
N PRO A 218 -34.13 28.17 25.87
CA PRO A 218 -34.93 29.07 25.04
C PRO A 218 -35.21 30.40 25.78
N PRO A 219 -35.45 31.50 25.06
CA PRO A 219 -35.80 32.78 25.66
C PRO A 219 -37.23 32.74 26.24
N ALA A 220 -37.40 33.38 27.40
CA ALA A 220 -38.70 33.59 28.02
C ALA A 220 -39.57 34.51 27.14
N GLN A 221 -40.68 33.98 26.61
CA GLN A 221 -41.73 34.80 26.02
C GLN A 221 -42.49 35.53 27.14
N ARG A 222 -42.41 36.85 27.13
CA ARG A 222 -43.23 37.74 27.95
C ARG A 222 -44.45 38.15 27.13
N ASN A 223 -45.59 37.52 27.40
CA ASN A 223 -46.89 38.02 26.95
C ASN A 223 -47.40 39.07 27.94
N PRO A 224 -47.88 40.25 27.51
CA PRO A 224 -48.88 41.00 28.23
C PRO A 224 -50.26 40.63 27.69
N ALA A 225 -51.10 40.11 28.58
CA ALA A 225 -52.54 39.96 28.36
C ALA A 225 -53.21 41.34 28.37
N HIS A 226 -54.24 41.49 27.53
CA HIS A 226 -55.28 42.49 27.65
C HIS A 226 -56.04 42.33 28.96
N ASP A 227 -56.20 43.42 29.72
CA ASP A 227 -57.49 44.07 30.02
C ASP A 227 -57.23 45.50 30.51
#